data_AF-A0A3M0XPQ4-F1
#
_entry.id   AF-A0A3M0XPQ4-F1
#
_cell.length_a   1.000
_cell.length_b   1.000
_cell.length_c   1.000
_cell.angle_alpha   90.00
_cell.angle_beta   90.00
_cell.angle_gamma   90.00
#
_symmetry.space_group_name_H-M   'P 1'
#
loop_
_entity.id
_entity.type
_entity.pdbx_description
1 polymer ?
#
loop_
_entity_poly.entity_id
_entity_poly.type
_entity_poly.pdbx_seq_one_letter_code
_entity_poly.pdbx_strand_id
1 'polypeptide(L)' 'MLRILPAGPLAGAVTLPGSKSVTNRTLVCAALADGTSTLTGVGDARDIAVMTDGLRALG' A
#
# COMPACT_ATOMS: atom_id res chain seq x y z
N MET A 1 -24.99 2.87 -1.34
CA MET A 1 -24.86 3.18 -2.79
C MET A 1 -24.09 4.48 -2.91
N LEU A 2 -22.96 4.49 -3.64
CA LEU A 2 -22.24 5.74 -3.92
C LEU A 2 -22.92 6.42 -5.12
N ARG A 3 -23.37 7.67 -4.95
CA ARG A 3 -23.95 8.47 -6.03
C ARG A 3 -22.93 9.50 -6.48
N ILE A 4 -22.56 9.48 -7.75
CA ILE A 4 -21.67 10.47 -8.36
C ILE A 4 -22.55 11.54 -9.01
N LEU A 5 -22.26 12.81 -8.71
CA LEU A 5 -22.94 13.97 -9.30
C LEU A 5 -21.99 14.64 -10.30
N PRO A 6 -22.52 15.31 -11.33
CA PRO A 6 -21.70 16.14 -12.21
C PRO A 6 -20.93 17.19 -11.39
N ALA A 7 -19.63 17.30 -11.64
CA ALA A 7 -18.78 18.34 -11.10
C ALA A 7 -18.11 19.10 -12.26
N GLY A 8 -17.83 20.39 -12.05
CA GLY A 8 -17.04 21.19 -13.00
C GLY A 8 -15.59 20.69 -13.11
N PRO A 9 -14.76 21.36 -13.91
CA PRO A 9 -13.35 21.00 -14.07
C PRO A 9 -12.63 20.91 -12.72
N LEU A 10 -11.86 19.83 -12.50
CA LEU A 10 -11.02 19.68 -11.32
C LEU A 10 -9.75 20.50 -11.48
N ALA A 11 -9.44 21.35 -10.49
CA ALA A 11 -8.19 22.10 -10.42
C ALA A 11 -7.59 21.94 -9.02
N GLY A 12 -6.33 21.50 -8.95
CA GLY A 12 -5.61 21.27 -7.71
C GLY A 12 -4.51 20.23 -7.84
N ALA A 13 -3.86 19.93 -6.72
CA ALA A 13 -2.87 18.87 -6.60
C ALA A 13 -3.28 17.92 -5.47
N VAL A 14 -2.97 16.64 -5.62
CA VAL A 14 -3.20 15.63 -4.60
C VAL A 14 -1.94 14.78 -4.45
N THR A 15 -1.60 14.45 -3.21
CA THR A 15 -0.58 13.44 -2.93
C THR A 15 -1.25 12.07 -3.00
N LEU A 16 -0.78 11.24 -3.91
CA LEU A 16 -1.27 9.88 -4.02
C LEU A 16 -0.72 9.02 -2.87
N PRO A 17 -1.51 8.07 -2.35
CA PRO A 17 -0.99 7.08 -1.41
C PRO A 17 0.08 6.20 -2.07
N GLY A 18 0.88 5.53 -1.24
CA GLY A 18 1.86 4.55 -1.70
C GLY A 18 1.25 3.48 -2.61
N SER A 19 2.04 2.99 -3.57
CA SER A 19 1.59 1.99 -4.52
C SER A 19 1.41 0.61 -3.87
N LYS A 20 0.19 0.05 -3.93
CA LYS A 20 -0.12 -1.27 -3.38
C LYS A 20 0.81 -2.37 -3.89
N SER A 21 0.98 -2.47 -5.21
CA SER A 21 1.80 -3.52 -5.82
C SER A 21 3.30 -3.34 -5.57
N VAL A 22 3.76 -2.10 -5.36
CA VAL A 22 5.15 -1.87 -4.92
C VAL A 22 5.28 -2.32 -3.49
N THR A 23 4.43 -1.84 -2.58
CA THR A 23 4.44 -2.26 -1.17
C THR A 23 4.44 -3.78 -1.01
N ASN A 24 3.54 -4.51 -1.69
CA ASN A 24 3.50 -5.97 -1.56
C ASN A 24 4.79 -6.65 -2.02
N ARG A 25 5.41 -6.17 -3.11
CA ARG A 25 6.71 -6.69 -3.56
C ARG A 25 7.82 -6.37 -2.57
N THR A 26 7.85 -5.14 -2.05
CA THR A 26 8.85 -4.72 -1.06
C THR A 26 8.69 -5.49 0.25
N LEU A 27 7.46 -5.81 0.66
CA LEU A 27 7.18 -6.67 1.82
C LEU A 27 7.79 -8.07 1.64
N VAL A 28 7.63 -8.70 0.47
CA VAL A 28 8.29 -10.00 0.18
C VAL A 28 9.80 -9.87 0.23
N CYS A 29 10.37 -8.86 -0.44
CA CYS A 29 11.81 -8.64 -0.41
C CYS A 29 12.34 -8.44 1.01
N ALA A 30 11.62 -7.69 1.85
CA ALA A 30 11.97 -7.45 3.23
C ALA A 30 11.89 -8.71 4.10
N ALA A 31 10.88 -9.55 3.89
CA ALA A 31 10.74 -10.83 4.60
C ALA A 31 11.84 -11.85 4.25
N LEU A 32 12.43 -11.73 3.06
CA LEU A 32 13.50 -12.60 2.59
C LEU A 32 14.91 -12.04 2.87
N ALA A 33 15.03 -10.78 3.28
CA ALA A 33 16.31 -10.13 3.51
C ALA A 33 16.88 -10.49 4.88
N ASP A 34 18.21 -10.60 4.96
CA ASP A 34 18.88 -10.74 6.24
C ASP A 34 18.78 -9.44 7.07
N GLY A 35 18.38 -9.56 8.33
CA GLY A 35 18.31 -8.44 9.27
C GLY A 35 16.98 -7.68 9.26
N THR A 36 17.04 -6.37 9.46
CA THR A 36 15.83 -5.53 9.63
C THR A 36 15.66 -4.57 8.46
N SER A 37 14.50 -4.62 7.82
CA SER A 37 14.10 -3.68 6.77
C SER A 37 13.15 -2.61 7.32
N THR A 38 13.33 -1.35 6.92
CA THR A 38 12.40 -0.25 7.20
C THR A 38 11.74 0.20 5.90
N LEU A 39 10.41 0.12 5.84
CA LEU A 39 9.62 0.55 4.68
C LEU A 39 8.93 1.88 4.99
N THR A 40 9.03 2.85 4.09
CA THR A 40 8.41 4.18 4.21
C THR A 40 7.44 4.44 3.07
N GLY A 41 6.51 5.38 3.26
CA GLY A 41 5.51 5.73 2.23
C GLY A 41 4.54 4.59 1.91
N VAL A 42 4.41 3.61 2.81
CA VAL A 42 3.46 2.50 2.66
C VAL A 42 2.03 3.04 2.76
N GLY A 43 1.20 2.71 1.77
CA GLY A 43 -0.21 3.10 1.78
C GLY A 43 -1.03 2.27 2.77
N ASP A 44 -2.16 2.81 3.21
CA ASP A 44 -3.14 2.07 4.02
C ASP A 44 -4.15 1.39 3.09
N ALA A 45 -3.90 0.11 2.80
CA ALA A 45 -4.79 -0.71 1.99
C ALA A 45 -4.97 -2.08 2.62
N ARG A 46 -6.19 -2.62 2.53
CA ARG A 46 -6.52 -3.96 3.05
C ARG A 46 -5.56 -5.04 2.51
N ASP A 47 -5.19 -4.96 1.24
CA ASP A 47 -4.29 -5.92 0.60
C ASP A 47 -2.89 -5.94 1.23
N ILE A 48 -2.42 -4.79 1.71
CA ILE A 48 -1.13 -4.63 2.39
C ILE A 48 -1.20 -5.28 3.78
N ALA A 49 -2.31 -5.10 4.51
CA ALA A 49 -2.52 -5.74 5.80
C ALA A 49 -2.57 -7.27 5.66
N VAL A 50 -3.37 -7.79 4.71
CA VAL A 50 -3.46 -9.23 4.44
C VAL A 50 -2.09 -9.83 4.05
N MET A 51 -1.33 -9.12 3.21
CA MET A 51 0.01 -9.57 2.82
C MET A 51 0.97 -9.60 4.02
N THR A 52 0.94 -8.56 4.85
CA THR A 52 1.77 -8.46 6.05
C THR A 52 1.46 -9.59 7.04
N ASP A 53 0.18 -9.86 7.29
CA ASP A 53 -0.24 -10.94 8.19
C ASP A 53 0.10 -12.32 7.62
N GLY A 54 -0.04 -12.49 6.30
CA GLY A 54 0.39 -13.71 5.60
C GLY A 54 1.88 -13.97 5.73
N LEU A 55 2.73 -12.94 5.54
CA LEU A 55 4.17 -13.06 5.72
C LEU A 55 4.54 -13.38 7.17
N ARG A 56 3.93 -12.70 8.15
CA ARG A 56 4.14 -12.98 9.59
C ARG A 56 3.79 -14.42 9.96
N ALA A 57 2.81 -15.02 9.29
CA ALA A 57 2.44 -16.41 9.52
C ALA A 57 3.48 -17.42 8.98
N LEU A 58 4.38 -16.98 8.09
CA LEU A 58 5.42 -17.83 7.50
C LEU A 58 6.73 -17.85 8.32
N GLY A 59 6.94 -16.87 9.20
CA GLY A 59 8.16 -16.71 10.01
C GLY A 59 8.79 -15.34 9.83
#